data_AF-A0A061NXK9-F1
#
_entry.id   AF-A0A061NXK9-F1
#
_cell.length_a   1.000
_cell.length_b   1.000
_cell.length_c   1.000
_cell.angle_alpha   90.00
_cell.angle_beta   90.00
_cell.angle_gamma   90.00
#
_symmetry.space_group_name_H-M   'P 1'
#
loop_
_entity.id
_entity.type
_entity.pdbx_description
1 polymer ?
#
loop_
_entity_poly.entity_id
_entity_poly.type
_entity_poly.pdbx_seq_one_letter_code
_entity_poly.pdbx_strand_id
1 'polypeptide(L)'
;MVLEQRVSDEQWQAISESDQTYDTIFYYGVTSTKIFCRSCHSRTPKRENIRIFTCTTTAEKDGYRPCKRCKPDLSERPESALINKVTQHLDFHYMNSITLEQLGEHFHVSPYHLQRTFQKRVGLSPNEYITKRRLDEACKLLTRTDRPVNSIAKTVGMPNAAHFITRFRDYYGLTPKQYREKQR
;
A
#
# COMPACT_ATOMS: atom_id res chain seq x y z
N MET A 1 25.99 -34.09 12.63
CA MET A 1 24.65 -34.23 13.22
C MET A 1 23.90 -32.92 13.02
N VAL A 2 23.04 -32.84 11.99
CA VAL A 2 22.27 -31.61 11.73
C VAL A 2 21.04 -31.68 12.62
N LEU A 3 20.99 -30.82 13.65
CA LEU A 3 19.81 -30.67 14.49
C LEU A 3 18.63 -30.25 13.59
N GLU A 4 17.65 -31.15 13.41
CA GLU A 4 16.36 -30.80 12.84
C GLU A 4 15.68 -29.82 13.79
N GLN A 5 15.93 -28.53 13.60
CA GLN A 5 15.16 -27.48 14.28
C GLN A 5 13.71 -27.58 13.80
N ARG A 6 12.88 -28.24 14.61
CA ARG A 6 11.43 -28.23 14.45
C ARG A 6 10.94 -26.78 14.50
N VAL A 7 10.11 -26.41 13.54
CA VAL A 7 9.45 -25.10 13.49
C VAL A 7 8.69 -24.87 14.80
N SER A 8 8.96 -23.75 15.49
CA SER A 8 8.24 -23.41 16.72
C SER A 8 6.76 -23.16 16.44
N ASP A 9 5.91 -23.23 17.47
CA ASP A 9 4.48 -22.93 17.30
C ASP A 9 4.25 -21.48 16.83
N GLU A 10 5.04 -20.53 17.32
CA GLU A 10 5.03 -19.13 16.90
C GLU A 10 5.40 -18.97 15.42
N GLN A 11 6.49 -19.59 14.98
CA GLN A 11 6.90 -19.57 13.56
C GLN A 11 5.85 -20.22 12.66
N TRP A 12 5.26 -21.33 13.11
CA TRP A 12 4.19 -22.00 12.38
C TRP A 12 2.95 -21.13 12.26
N GLN A 13 2.55 -20.46 13.35
CA GLN A 13 1.41 -19.54 13.36
C GLN A 13 1.64 -18.38 12.40
N ALA A 14 2.83 -17.74 12.44
CA ALA A 14 3.20 -16.67 11.52
C ALA A 14 3.13 -17.12 10.04
N ILE A 15 3.59 -18.33 9.73
CA ILE A 15 3.51 -18.90 8.36
C ILE A 15 2.06 -19.16 7.96
N SER A 16 1.27 -19.77 8.85
CA SER A 16 -0.12 -20.15 8.59
C SER A 16 -1.02 -18.92 8.38
N GLU A 17 -0.79 -17.86 9.15
CA GLU A 17 -1.55 -16.61 9.06
C GLU A 17 -0.99 -15.65 8.00
N SER A 18 0.15 -16.00 7.38
CA SER A 18 0.87 -15.12 6.45
C SER A 18 1.20 -13.75 7.06
N ASP A 19 1.63 -13.75 8.32
CA ASP A 19 1.94 -12.55 9.07
C ASP A 19 3.16 -11.83 8.49
N GLN A 20 2.98 -10.57 8.09
CA GLN A 20 4.04 -9.75 7.49
C GLN A 20 5.02 -9.20 8.54
N THR A 21 4.68 -9.20 9.83
CA THR A 21 5.59 -8.73 10.89
C THR A 21 6.88 -9.57 10.97
N TYR A 22 6.81 -10.84 10.53
CA TYR A 22 7.94 -11.77 10.51
C TYR A 22 8.75 -11.75 9.21
N ASP A 23 8.38 -10.93 8.23
CA ASP A 23 9.07 -10.88 6.91
C ASP A 23 10.57 -10.57 7.01
N THR A 24 10.99 -9.86 8.06
CA THR A 24 12.39 -9.49 8.32
C THR A 24 13.07 -10.41 9.34
N ILE A 25 12.31 -11.32 9.96
CA ILE A 25 12.79 -12.17 11.05
C ILE A 25 13.29 -13.50 10.50
N PHE A 26 12.52 -14.14 9.60
CA PHE A 26 12.91 -15.41 9.02
C PHE A 26 12.27 -15.65 7.66
N TYR A 27 12.83 -16.62 6.94
CA TYR A 27 12.31 -17.22 5.72
C TYR A 27 12.00 -18.68 5.99
N TYR A 28 11.06 -19.25 5.24
CA TYR A 28 10.76 -20.67 5.31
C TYR A 28 10.85 -21.32 3.95
N GLY A 29 11.50 -22.48 3.88
CA GLY A 29 11.58 -23.33 2.71
C GLY A 29 10.65 -24.52 2.83
N VAL A 30 9.96 -24.83 1.74
CA VAL A 30 9.14 -26.04 1.60
C VAL A 30 10.01 -27.15 1.04
N THR A 31 10.27 -28.19 1.82
CA THR A 31 11.20 -29.29 1.48
C THR A 31 10.79 -30.03 0.21
N SER A 32 9.49 -30.20 -0.02
CA SER A 32 8.94 -30.93 -1.17
C SER A 32 9.07 -30.19 -2.51
N THR A 33 8.95 -28.86 -2.51
CA THR A 33 9.03 -28.05 -3.74
C THR A 33 10.38 -27.34 -3.92
N LYS A 34 11.22 -27.36 -2.88
CA LYS A 34 12.47 -26.59 -2.79
C LYS A 34 12.26 -25.11 -3.09
N ILE A 35 11.14 -24.55 -2.63
CA ILE A 35 10.84 -23.12 -2.75
C ILE A 35 10.95 -22.50 -1.36
N PHE A 36 11.64 -21.37 -1.24
CA PHE A 36 11.61 -20.57 -0.01
C PHE A 36 10.78 -19.30 -0.16
N CYS A 37 10.21 -18.87 0.96
CA CYS A 37 9.21 -17.83 1.10
C CYS A 37 9.48 -16.98 2.36
N ARG A 38 8.94 -15.77 2.38
CA ARG A 38 8.59 -14.99 3.58
C ARG A 38 7.09 -15.16 3.87
N SER A 39 6.32 -14.15 4.31
CA SER A 39 4.86 -14.30 4.43
C SER A 39 4.16 -14.39 3.06
N CYS A 40 3.77 -15.61 2.67
CA CYS A 40 3.22 -15.90 1.35
C CYS A 40 1.79 -16.43 1.44
N HIS A 41 0.84 -15.74 0.81
CA HIS A 41 -0.56 -16.16 0.70
C HIS A 41 -0.79 -17.33 -0.30
N SER A 42 0.24 -18.11 -0.59
CA SER A 42 0.07 -19.41 -1.28
C SER A 42 -0.56 -20.42 -0.34
N ARG A 43 -1.05 -21.54 -0.87
CA ARG A 43 -1.56 -22.64 -0.06
C ARG A 43 -0.55 -23.01 1.03
N THR A 44 -0.99 -23.02 2.28
CA THR A 44 -0.13 -23.31 3.43
C THR A 44 0.41 -24.73 3.31
N PRO A 45 1.74 -24.92 3.28
CA PRO A 45 2.35 -26.25 3.24
C PRO A 45 2.15 -26.98 4.58
N LYS A 46 2.31 -28.31 4.58
CA LYS A 46 2.29 -29.06 5.84
C LYS A 46 3.47 -28.66 6.72
N ARG A 47 3.24 -28.53 8.03
CA ARG A 47 4.25 -28.13 9.02
C ARG A 47 5.53 -28.99 8.96
N GLU A 48 5.38 -30.30 8.74
CA GLU A 48 6.49 -31.25 8.60
C GLU A 48 7.43 -30.97 7.42
N ASN A 49 6.94 -30.26 6.39
CA ASN A 49 7.71 -29.96 5.19
C ASN A 49 8.35 -28.56 5.23
N ILE A 50 8.40 -27.93 6.40
CA ILE A 50 8.91 -26.58 6.56
C ILE A 50 10.30 -26.61 7.19
N ARG A 51 11.20 -25.83 6.61
CA ARG A 51 12.52 -25.52 7.16
C ARG A 51 12.70 -24.02 7.28
N ILE A 52 13.23 -23.55 8.41
CA ILE A 52 13.44 -22.12 8.64
C ILE A 52 14.86 -21.71 8.24
N PHE A 53 14.99 -20.51 7.68
CA PHE A 53 16.23 -19.86 7.31
C PHE A 53 16.23 -18.42 7.84
N THR A 54 17.39 -17.91 8.23
CA THR A 54 17.55 -16.52 8.70
C THR A 54 17.95 -15.57 7.57
N CYS A 55 18.44 -16.09 6.45
CA CYS A 55 18.78 -15.30 5.27
C CYS A 55 18.55 -16.10 3.98
N THR A 56 18.37 -15.36 2.88
CA THR A 56 18.10 -15.92 1.55
C THR A 56 19.29 -16.72 1.02
N THR A 57 20.52 -16.25 1.25
CA THR A 57 21.76 -16.90 0.79
C THR A 57 21.89 -18.34 1.31
N THR A 58 21.50 -18.59 2.56
CA THR A 58 21.54 -19.96 3.12
C THR A 58 20.50 -20.86 2.48
N ALA A 59 19.29 -20.34 2.21
CA ALA A 59 18.26 -21.10 1.51
C ALA A 59 18.70 -21.48 0.08
N GLU A 60 19.32 -20.55 -0.64
CA GLU A 60 19.84 -20.78 -1.99
C GLU A 60 20.99 -21.80 -2.01
N LYS A 61 21.94 -21.70 -1.07
CA LYS A 61 23.02 -22.69 -0.90
C LYS A 61 22.48 -24.09 -0.61
N ASP A 62 21.38 -24.19 0.12
CA ASP A 62 20.68 -25.44 0.41
C ASP A 62 19.79 -25.93 -0.76
N GLY A 63 19.86 -25.28 -1.92
CA GLY A 63 19.19 -25.66 -3.16
C GLY A 63 17.73 -25.21 -3.25
N TYR A 64 17.30 -24.25 -2.42
CA TYR A 64 15.97 -23.67 -2.52
C TYR A 64 15.96 -22.50 -3.49
N ARG A 65 14.91 -22.42 -4.32
CA ARG A 65 14.66 -21.30 -5.22
C ARG A 65 13.69 -20.28 -4.60
N PRO A 66 13.84 -18.97 -4.89
CA PRO A 66 12.93 -17.97 -4.36
C PRO A 66 11.52 -18.13 -4.95
N CYS A 67 10.51 -17.93 -4.10
CA CYS A 67 9.13 -17.93 -4.53
C CYS A 67 8.84 -16.76 -5.46
N LYS A 68 8.31 -17.04 -6.66
CA LYS A 68 7.95 -16.00 -7.64
C LYS A 68 6.82 -15.07 -7.19
N ARG A 69 6.03 -15.48 -6.19
CA ARG A 69 4.88 -14.72 -5.68
C ARG A 69 5.29 -13.73 -4.59
N CYS A 70 5.92 -14.21 -3.52
CA CYS A 70 6.35 -13.33 -2.43
C CYS A 70 7.72 -12.70 -2.66
N LYS A 71 8.48 -13.14 -3.68
CA LYS A 71 9.80 -12.64 -4.08
C LYS A 71 10.69 -12.31 -2.88
N PRO A 72 11.05 -13.32 -2.06
CA PRO A 72 11.81 -13.13 -0.83
C PRO A 72 13.27 -12.71 -1.08
N ASP A 73 13.73 -12.86 -2.33
CA ASP A 73 15.02 -12.42 -2.85
C ASP A 73 15.13 -10.89 -3.02
N LEU A 74 13.99 -10.17 -3.05
CA LEU A 74 13.95 -8.72 -3.12
C LEU A 74 13.90 -8.09 -1.73
N SER A 75 14.64 -6.98 -1.56
CA SER A 75 14.65 -6.19 -0.33
C SER A 75 13.25 -5.69 0.05
N GLU A 76 12.43 -5.32 -0.93
CA GLU A 76 11.05 -4.87 -0.73
C GLU A 76 10.04 -5.76 -1.46
N ARG A 77 8.79 -5.78 -0.96
CA ARG A 77 7.69 -6.41 -1.68
C ARG A 77 7.38 -5.63 -2.96
N PRO A 78 7.12 -6.33 -4.09
CA PRO A 78 6.68 -5.67 -5.33
C PRO A 78 5.45 -4.80 -5.14
N GLU A 79 4.52 -5.24 -4.28
CA GLU A 79 3.33 -4.47 -3.90
C GLU A 79 3.70 -3.14 -3.25
N SER A 80 4.65 -3.12 -2.31
CA SER A 80 5.07 -1.89 -1.62
C SER A 80 5.70 -0.90 -2.60
N ALA A 81 6.59 -1.39 -3.47
CA ALA A 81 7.21 -0.55 -4.51
C ALA A 81 6.16 0.00 -5.50
N LEU A 82 5.17 -0.80 -5.90
CA LEU A 82 4.04 -0.35 -6.72
C LEU A 82 3.24 0.75 -6.00
N ILE A 83 2.84 0.53 -4.75
CA ILE A 83 2.05 1.50 -4.00
C ILE A 83 2.81 2.82 -3.82
N ASN A 84 4.11 2.78 -3.54
CA ASN A 84 4.92 4.00 -3.46
C ASN A 84 4.90 4.79 -4.78
N LYS A 85 5.06 4.11 -5.93
CA LYS A 85 4.98 4.77 -7.25
C LYS A 85 3.60 5.33 -7.54
N VAL A 86 2.54 4.59 -7.21
CA VAL A 86 1.15 5.05 -7.36
C VAL A 86 0.93 6.29 -6.51
N THR A 87 1.32 6.28 -5.24
CA THR A 87 1.19 7.43 -4.33
C THR A 87 1.92 8.66 -4.87
N GLN A 88 3.17 8.52 -5.33
CA GLN A 88 3.93 9.61 -5.93
C GLN A 88 3.24 10.18 -7.18
N HIS A 89 2.71 9.32 -8.04
CA HIS A 89 1.96 9.76 -9.22
C HIS A 89 0.69 10.52 -8.82
N LEU A 90 -0.04 10.04 -7.81
CA LEU A 90 -1.22 10.73 -7.28
C LEU A 90 -0.86 12.09 -6.68
N ASP A 91 0.23 12.18 -5.92
CA ASP A 91 0.70 13.43 -5.31
C ASP A 91 1.14 14.46 -6.34
N PHE A 92 1.76 14.01 -7.44
CA PHE A 92 2.22 14.92 -8.49
C PHE A 92 1.08 15.38 -9.41
N HIS A 93 0.12 14.50 -9.68
CA HIS A 93 -0.98 14.75 -10.61
C HIS A 93 -2.33 15.03 -9.94
N TYR A 94 -2.36 15.27 -8.62
CA TYR A 94 -3.62 15.40 -7.86
C TYR A 94 -4.61 16.42 -8.43
N MET A 95 -4.14 17.48 -9.11
CA MET A 95 -5.00 18.49 -9.74
C MET A 95 -5.75 17.98 -10.99
N ASN A 96 -5.27 16.92 -11.62
CA ASN A 96 -5.82 16.38 -12.85
C ASN A 96 -6.95 15.39 -12.58
N SER A 97 -7.84 15.19 -13.56
CA SER A 97 -8.76 14.04 -13.53
C SER A 97 -7.95 12.75 -13.64
N ILE A 98 -8.00 11.92 -12.60
CA ILE A 98 -7.36 10.61 -12.56
C ILE A 98 -8.45 9.58 -12.29
N THR A 99 -8.56 8.57 -13.16
CA THR A 99 -9.45 7.42 -12.94
C THR A 99 -8.64 6.19 -12.54
N LEU A 100 -9.34 5.21 -11.97
CA LEU A 100 -8.70 3.96 -11.57
C LEU A 100 -8.20 3.15 -12.78
N GLU A 101 -8.91 3.25 -13.91
CA GLU A 101 -8.56 2.63 -15.18
C GLU A 101 -7.24 3.19 -15.72
N GLN A 102 -7.09 4.52 -15.70
CA GLN A 102 -5.85 5.20 -16.12
C GLN A 102 -4.65 4.79 -15.27
N LEU A 103 -4.85 4.66 -13.95
CA LEU A 103 -3.81 4.17 -13.05
C LEU A 103 -3.43 2.72 -13.37
N GLY A 104 -4.43 1.86 -13.61
CA GLY A 104 -4.20 0.47 -13.98
C GLY A 104 -3.40 0.34 -15.28
N GLU A 105 -3.74 1.13 -16.29
CA GLU A 105 -3.02 1.18 -17.57
C GLU A 105 -1.58 1.69 -17.38
N HIS A 106 -1.40 2.80 -16.68
CA HIS A 106 -0.09 3.43 -16.46
C HIS A 106 0.89 2.53 -15.69
N PHE A 107 0.39 1.78 -14.71
CA PHE A 107 1.20 0.89 -13.88
C PHE A 107 1.19 -0.58 -14.33
N HIS A 108 0.55 -0.88 -15.47
CA HIS A 108 0.40 -2.23 -16.02
C HIS A 108 -0.18 -3.25 -15.02
N VAL A 109 -1.22 -2.84 -14.29
CA VAL A 109 -1.92 -3.67 -13.31
C VAL A 109 -3.42 -3.56 -13.47
N SER A 110 -4.16 -4.61 -13.09
CA SER A 110 -5.62 -4.54 -13.07
C SER A 110 -6.10 -3.40 -12.15
N PRO A 111 -7.04 -2.55 -12.58
CA PRO A 111 -7.64 -1.49 -11.76
C PRO A 111 -8.14 -2.01 -10.40
N TYR A 112 -8.76 -3.19 -10.41
CA TYR A 112 -9.28 -3.82 -9.21
C TYR A 112 -8.19 -4.28 -8.24
N HIS A 113 -7.11 -4.84 -8.78
CA HIS A 113 -5.95 -5.22 -7.97
C HIS A 113 -5.28 -3.98 -7.38
N LEU A 114 -5.12 -2.91 -8.17
CA LEU A 114 -4.57 -1.65 -7.70
C LEU A 114 -5.40 -1.08 -6.55
N GLN A 115 -6.72 -0.98 -6.70
CA GLN A 115 -7.59 -0.48 -5.64
C GLN A 115 -7.45 -1.28 -4.35
N ARG A 116 -7.55 -2.61 -4.42
CA ARG A 116 -7.44 -3.49 -3.24
C ARG A 116 -6.07 -3.38 -2.57
N THR A 117 -4.99 -3.44 -3.36
CA THR A 117 -3.62 -3.38 -2.82
C THR A 117 -3.32 -2.01 -2.23
N PHE A 118 -3.75 -0.93 -2.89
CA PHE A 118 -3.56 0.44 -2.42
C PHE A 118 -4.34 0.67 -1.11
N GLN A 119 -5.62 0.28 -1.06
CA GLN A 119 -6.43 0.41 0.15
C GLN A 119 -5.88 -0.42 1.32
N LYS A 120 -5.41 -1.64 1.07
CA LYS A 120 -4.78 -2.49 2.10
C LYS A 120 -3.51 -1.86 2.70
N ARG A 121 -2.75 -1.12 1.89
CA ARG A 121 -1.45 -0.54 2.29
C ARG A 121 -1.56 0.89 2.83
N VAL A 122 -2.41 1.71 2.24
CA VAL A 122 -2.56 3.15 2.54
C VAL A 122 -3.75 3.42 3.47
N GLY A 123 -4.70 2.48 3.56
CA GLY A 123 -5.94 2.62 4.34
C GLY A 123 -7.05 3.39 3.63
N LEU A 124 -6.75 3.99 2.47
CA LEU A 124 -7.70 4.75 1.63
C LEU A 124 -7.71 4.16 0.22
N SER A 125 -8.83 4.20 -0.47
CA SER A 125 -8.84 3.98 -1.92
C SER A 125 -8.09 5.09 -2.66
N PRO A 126 -7.62 4.87 -3.91
CA PRO A 126 -6.96 5.92 -4.70
C PRO A 126 -7.79 7.21 -4.84
N ASN A 127 -9.11 7.08 -5.03
CA ASN A 127 -10.02 8.24 -5.14
C ASN A 127 -10.16 9.01 -3.82
N GLU A 128 -10.25 8.31 -2.69
CA GLU A 128 -10.28 8.94 -1.36
C GLU A 128 -8.96 9.62 -1.04
N TYR A 129 -7.84 9.00 -1.42
CA TYR A 129 -6.51 9.58 -1.26
C TYR A 129 -6.37 10.90 -2.03
N ILE A 130 -6.72 10.93 -3.33
CA ILE A 130 -6.71 12.16 -4.12
C ILE A 130 -7.64 13.20 -3.50
N THR A 131 -8.86 12.80 -3.11
CA THR A 131 -9.83 13.73 -2.51
C THR A 131 -9.22 14.39 -1.26
N LYS A 132 -8.67 13.59 -0.35
CA LYS A 132 -8.00 14.09 0.85
C LYS A 132 -6.84 15.03 0.48
N ARG A 133 -5.99 14.64 -0.47
CA ARG A 133 -4.85 15.46 -0.92
C ARG A 133 -5.29 16.84 -1.42
N ARG A 134 -6.36 16.90 -2.23
CA ARG A 134 -6.95 18.14 -2.75
C ARG A 134 -7.49 19.02 -1.63
N LEU A 135 -8.18 18.42 -0.66
CA LEU A 135 -8.73 19.11 0.50
C LEU A 135 -7.62 19.67 1.42
N ASP A 136 -6.54 18.91 1.64
CA ASP A 136 -5.38 19.37 2.40
C ASP A 136 -4.68 20.56 1.72
N GLU A 137 -4.55 20.55 0.39
CA GLU A 137 -4.05 21.72 -0.36
C GLU A 137 -5.01 22.90 -0.32
N ALA A 138 -6.33 22.64 -0.33
CA ALA A 138 -7.32 23.70 -0.19
C ALA A 138 -7.23 24.38 1.17
N CYS A 139 -7.00 23.63 2.26
CA CYS A 139 -6.76 24.20 3.59
C CYS A 139 -5.58 25.18 3.58
N LYS A 140 -4.47 24.81 2.93
CA LYS A 140 -3.29 25.71 2.81
C LYS A 140 -3.63 26.99 2.04
N LEU A 141 -4.39 26.89 0.95
CA LEU A 141 -4.78 28.06 0.16
C LEU A 141 -5.79 28.95 0.89
N LEU A 142 -6.72 28.36 1.64
CA LEU A 142 -7.73 29.07 2.43
C LEU A 142 -7.08 29.91 3.54
N THR A 143 -6.03 29.40 4.19
CA THR A 143 -5.32 30.12 5.26
C THR A 143 -4.35 31.16 4.71
N ARG A 144 -3.66 30.86 3.61
CA ARG A 144 -2.59 31.73 3.07
C ARG A 144 -3.02 32.78 2.05
N THR A 145 -4.25 32.73 1.54
CA THR A 145 -4.69 33.64 0.45
C THR A 145 -6.15 34.11 0.61
N ASP A 146 -6.50 35.24 0.01
CA ASP A 146 -7.89 35.74 -0.03
C ASP A 146 -8.68 35.27 -1.26
N ARG A 147 -8.15 34.29 -2.01
CA ARG A 147 -8.76 33.80 -3.24
C ARG A 147 -10.21 33.32 -2.99
N PRO A 148 -11.16 33.58 -3.89
CA PRO A 148 -12.53 33.08 -3.75
C PRO A 148 -12.56 31.55 -3.63
N VAL A 149 -13.48 31.01 -2.82
CA VAL A 149 -13.62 29.56 -2.58
C VAL A 149 -13.72 28.76 -3.90
N ASN A 150 -14.47 29.27 -4.88
CA ASN A 150 -14.60 28.66 -6.20
C ASN A 150 -13.27 28.62 -6.99
N SER A 151 -12.43 29.66 -6.84
CA SER A 151 -11.09 29.67 -7.46
C SER A 151 -10.15 28.66 -6.81
N ILE A 152 -10.21 28.53 -5.47
CA ILE A 152 -9.44 27.52 -4.74
C ILE A 152 -9.88 26.11 -5.15
N ALA A 153 -11.18 25.85 -5.21
CA ALA A 153 -11.74 24.57 -5.63
C ALA A 153 -11.21 24.14 -7.01
N LYS A 154 -11.22 25.05 -7.99
CA LYS A 154 -10.62 24.81 -9.32
C LYS A 154 -9.11 24.56 -9.25
N THR A 155 -8.39 25.35 -8.46
CA THR A 155 -6.92 25.24 -8.31
C THR A 155 -6.52 23.87 -7.77
N VAL A 156 -7.31 23.28 -6.86
CA VAL A 156 -7.04 21.95 -6.30
C VAL A 156 -7.65 20.81 -7.12
N GLY A 157 -8.14 21.05 -8.33
CA GLY A 157 -8.70 19.98 -9.18
C GLY A 157 -10.11 19.53 -8.79
N MET A 158 -10.88 20.36 -8.08
CA MET A 158 -12.30 20.12 -7.77
C MET A 158 -13.18 21.22 -8.39
N PRO A 159 -13.37 21.25 -9.72
CA PRO A 159 -14.02 22.36 -10.42
C PRO A 159 -15.50 22.55 -10.06
N ASN A 160 -16.16 21.50 -9.57
CA ASN A 160 -17.52 21.60 -9.05
C ASN A 160 -17.50 22.12 -7.61
N ALA A 161 -17.82 23.41 -7.44
CA ALA A 161 -17.80 24.09 -6.14
C ALA A 161 -18.75 23.47 -5.10
N ALA A 162 -19.94 23.03 -5.51
CA ALA A 162 -20.91 22.41 -4.59
C ALA A 162 -20.36 21.08 -4.07
N HIS A 163 -19.82 20.25 -4.97
CA HIS A 163 -19.16 19.00 -4.57
C HIS A 163 -17.95 19.24 -3.66
N PHE A 164 -17.11 20.23 -3.99
CA PHE A 164 -15.97 20.63 -3.15
C PHE A 164 -16.42 21.03 -1.74
N ILE A 165 -17.41 21.91 -1.61
CA ILE A 165 -17.92 22.37 -0.30
C ILE A 165 -18.46 21.21 0.52
N THR A 166 -19.23 20.32 -0.10
CA THR A 166 -19.76 19.12 0.57
C THR A 166 -18.62 18.25 1.09
N ARG A 167 -17.66 17.87 0.22
CA ARG A 167 -16.53 17.02 0.62
C ARG A 167 -15.64 17.68 1.68
N PHE A 168 -15.42 18.99 1.58
CA PHE A 168 -14.65 19.73 2.58
C PHE A 168 -15.34 19.69 3.94
N ARG A 169 -16.66 19.89 3.99
CA ARG A 169 -17.44 19.79 5.22
C ARG A 169 -17.46 18.36 5.77
N ASP A 170 -17.58 17.36 4.92
CA ASP A 170 -17.55 15.95 5.35
C ASP A 170 -16.22 15.59 6.03
N TYR A 171 -15.10 16.12 5.53
CA TYR A 171 -13.77 15.84 6.06
C TYR A 171 -13.39 16.68 7.29
N TYR A 172 -13.72 17.97 7.31
CA TYR A 172 -13.25 18.91 8.36
C TYR A 172 -14.35 19.42 9.30
N GLY A 173 -15.61 19.03 9.07
CA GLY A 173 -16.76 19.47 9.87
C GLY A 173 -17.17 20.94 9.66
N LEU A 174 -16.49 21.69 8.80
CA LEU A 174 -16.73 23.11 8.54
C LEU A 174 -16.84 23.37 7.04
N THR A 175 -17.59 24.39 6.63
CA THR A 175 -17.49 24.87 5.25
C THR A 175 -16.14 25.55 5.00
N PRO A 176 -15.65 25.63 3.74
CA PRO A 176 -14.40 26.31 3.42
C PRO A 176 -14.33 27.76 3.93
N LYS A 177 -15.45 28.47 3.91
CA LYS A 177 -15.56 29.85 4.42
C LYS A 177 -15.37 29.89 5.94
N GLN A 178 -16.12 29.07 6.67
CA GLN A 178 -16.00 28.96 8.13
C GLN A 178 -14.60 28.50 8.56
N TYR A 179 -14.01 27.57 7.81
CA TYR A 179 -12.64 27.11 8.05
C TYR A 179 -11.64 28.26 7.92
N ARG A 180 -11.75 29.10 6.88
CA ARG A 180 -10.92 30.30 6.72
C ARG A 180 -11.08 31.27 7.89
N GLU A 181 -12.32 31.57 8.28
CA GLU A 181 -12.64 32.51 9.37
C GLU A 181 -12.12 32.03 10.73
N LYS A 182 -12.07 30.71 10.95
CA LYS A 182 -11.59 30.13 12.22
C LYS A 182 -10.06 30.05 12.32
N GLN A 183 -9.37 29.93 11.19
CA GLN A 183 -7.93 29.69 11.13
C GLN A 183 -7.11 30.99 10.97
N ARG A 184 -7.77 32.14 10.94
CA ARG A 184 -7.18 33.48 10.86
C ARG A 184 -7.65 34.30 12.03
#